data_AF-A0A318TPX1-F1
#
_entry.id   AF-A0A318TPX1-F1
#
_cell.length_a   1.000
_cell.length_b   1.000
_cell.length_c   1.000
_cell.angle_alpha   90.00
_cell.angle_beta   90.00
_cell.angle_gamma   90.00
#
_symmetry.space_group_name_H-M   'P 1'
#
loop_
_entity.id
_entity.type
_entity.pdbx_description
1 polymer ?
#
loop_
_entity_poly.entity_id
_entity_poly.type
_entity_poly.pdbx_seq_one_letter_code
_entity_poly.pdbx_strand_id
1 'polypeptide(L)'
;MKLSSFYNNLGIDAFAISAVLEKAEFLTFPRLMLILPIIAHREMVRQFARAQFQIVSFEQYFIENTQNFYNFSERYHACLAPTVNALQLLNEIGSLEFRTEGAAIVSPIPITAALGSRADRIHRASSNVAAIISGSVDVFYLNARIEL
;
A
#
# COMPACT_ATOMS: atom_id res chain seq x y z
N MET A 1 -10.78 10.32 -18.56
CA MET A 1 -9.87 10.27 -17.41
C MET A 1 -8.76 11.29 -17.63
N LYS A 2 -8.69 12.39 -16.87
CA LYS A 2 -7.57 13.34 -16.98
C LYS A 2 -6.36 12.71 -16.29
N LEU A 3 -5.27 12.49 -17.01
CA LEU A 3 -3.98 11.98 -16.50
C LEU A 3 -3.36 12.81 -15.36
N SER A 4 -3.95 13.97 -15.01
CA SER A 4 -3.43 14.94 -14.04
C SER A 4 -3.81 14.67 -12.58
N SER A 5 -4.36 13.51 -12.21
CA SER A 5 -4.81 13.24 -10.83
C SER A 5 -4.11 12.09 -10.10
N PHE A 6 -3.00 11.57 -10.61
CA PHE A 6 -2.21 10.61 -9.82
C PHE A 6 -1.45 11.37 -8.72
N TYR A 7 -1.87 11.17 -7.47
CA TYR A 7 -1.23 11.77 -6.29
C TYR A 7 0.25 11.37 -6.19
N ASN A 8 0.59 10.17 -6.64
CA ASN A 8 1.94 9.62 -6.68
C ASN A 8 2.43 9.43 -8.12
N ASN A 9 3.76 9.45 -8.28
CA ASN A 9 4.41 8.99 -9.49
C ASN A 9 4.82 7.52 -9.33
N LEU A 10 5.13 6.87 -10.44
CA LEU A 10 5.52 5.46 -10.49
C LEU A 10 6.65 5.10 -9.52
N GLY A 11 7.63 6.00 -9.33
CA GLY A 11 8.76 5.76 -8.41
C GLY A 11 8.33 5.72 -6.94
N ILE A 12 7.43 6.62 -6.52
CA ILE A 12 6.86 6.61 -5.18
C ILE A 12 5.95 5.39 -4.98
N ASP A 13 5.19 4.99 -6.00
CA ASP A 13 4.32 3.82 -5.93
C ASP A 13 5.15 2.53 -5.81
N ALA A 14 6.19 2.37 -6.62
CA ALA A 14 7.13 1.26 -6.53
C ALA A 14 7.84 1.22 -5.18
N PHE A 15 8.32 2.37 -4.69
CA PHE A 15 8.91 2.46 -3.36
C PHE A 15 7.91 2.07 -2.26
N ALA A 16 6.65 2.51 -2.34
CA ALA A 16 5.64 2.18 -1.36
C ALA A 16 5.37 0.68 -1.29
N ILE A 17 5.20 0.03 -2.44
CA ILE A 17 5.02 -1.43 -2.51
C ILE A 17 6.25 -2.15 -1.96
N SER A 18 7.46 -1.75 -2.38
CA SER A 18 8.70 -2.35 -1.89
C SER A 18 8.86 -2.21 -0.38
N ALA A 19 8.59 -1.02 0.19
CA ALA A 19 8.70 -0.78 1.63
C ALA A 19 7.70 -1.61 2.44
N VAL A 20 6.47 -1.81 1.94
CA VAL A 20 5.48 -2.67 2.61
C VAL A 20 5.83 -4.14 2.49
N LEU A 21 6.24 -4.59 1.29
CA LEU A 21 6.68 -5.96 1.07
C LEU A 21 7.95 -6.31 1.86
N GLU A 22 8.84 -5.34 2.12
CA GLU A 22 9.98 -5.54 3.03
C GLU A 22 9.52 -5.95 4.43
N LYS A 23 8.36 -5.46 4.90
CA LYS A 23 7.82 -5.81 6.23
C LYS A 23 6.98 -7.09 6.22
N ALA A 24 6.28 -7.35 5.12
CA ALA A 24 5.39 -8.51 4.98
C ALA A 24 6.10 -9.76 4.43
N GLU A 25 7.27 -9.60 3.81
CA GLU A 25 8.06 -10.58 3.05
C GLU A 25 7.37 -11.15 1.80
N PHE A 26 6.07 -11.48 1.91
CA PHE A 26 5.22 -11.98 0.83
C PHE A 26 3.79 -11.47 0.99
N LEU A 27 3.16 -11.09 -0.12
CA LEU A 27 1.74 -10.73 -0.15
C LEU A 27 1.07 -11.35 -1.38
N THR A 28 -0.18 -11.77 -1.23
CA THR A 28 -1.00 -12.23 -2.34
C THR A 28 -1.40 -11.06 -3.24
N PHE A 29 -1.73 -11.31 -4.51
CA PHE A 29 -2.17 -10.24 -5.43
C PHE A 29 -3.31 -9.37 -4.87
N PRO A 30 -4.37 -9.95 -4.28
CA PRO A 30 -5.44 -9.13 -3.69
C PRO A 30 -4.95 -8.18 -2.59
N ARG A 31 -3.95 -8.59 -1.78
CA ARG A 31 -3.34 -7.76 -0.73
C ARG A 31 -2.43 -6.68 -1.32
N LEU A 32 -1.67 -7.01 -2.36
CA LEU A 32 -0.83 -6.03 -3.07
C LEU A 32 -1.67 -4.87 -3.63
N MET A 33 -2.87 -5.17 -4.15
CA MET A 33 -3.82 -4.17 -4.67
C MET A 33 -4.38 -3.22 -3.59
N LEU A 34 -4.24 -3.55 -2.30
CA LEU A 34 -4.67 -2.68 -1.20
C LEU A 34 -3.60 -1.67 -0.75
N ILE A 35 -2.34 -1.82 -1.15
CA ILE A 35 -1.25 -0.96 -0.69
C ILE A 35 -1.46 0.49 -1.15
N LEU A 36 -1.52 0.72 -2.47
CA LEU A 36 -1.59 2.08 -3.00
C LEU A 36 -2.87 2.85 -2.61
N PRO A 37 -4.06 2.24 -2.51
CA PRO A 37 -5.27 2.92 -2.02
C PRO A 37 -5.16 3.44 -0.58
N ILE A 38 -4.38 2.77 0.27
CA ILE A 38 -4.04 3.23 1.64
C ILE A 38 -3.02 4.37 1.55
N ILE A 39 -1.98 4.21 0.73
CA ILE A 39 -0.89 5.19 0.57
C ILE A 39 -1.38 6.50 -0.07
N ALA A 40 -2.37 6.44 -0.95
CA ALA A 40 -2.99 7.60 -1.57
C ALA A 40 -3.77 8.47 -0.57
N HIS A 41 -4.13 7.93 0.59
CA HIS A 41 -4.86 8.66 1.63
C HIS A 41 -3.91 9.29 2.65
N ARG A 42 -3.65 10.59 2.50
CA ARG A 42 -2.63 11.34 3.26
C ARG A 42 -2.80 11.23 4.78
N GLU A 43 -4.03 11.29 5.28
CA GLU A 43 -4.35 11.25 6.71
C GLU A 43 -4.02 9.88 7.30
N MET A 44 -4.30 8.80 6.57
CA MET A 44 -3.94 7.43 6.99
C MET A 44 -2.43 7.29 7.06
N VAL A 45 -1.71 7.67 5.99
CA VAL A 45 -0.24 7.61 5.96
C VAL A 45 0.37 8.47 7.08
N ARG A 46 -0.18 9.65 7.35
CA ARG A 46 0.29 10.52 8.44
C ARG A 46 0.10 9.88 9.81
N GLN A 47 -1.02 9.19 10.04
CA GLN A 47 -1.29 8.48 11.28
C GLN A 47 -0.36 7.26 11.43
N PHE A 48 -0.25 6.46 10.37
CA PHE A 48 0.54 5.22 10.36
C PHE A 48 2.04 5.47 10.51
N ALA A 49 2.52 6.64 10.10
CA ALA A 49 3.92 7.04 10.26
C ALA A 49 4.29 7.53 11.67
N ARG A 50 3.35 7.62 12.62
CA ARG A 50 3.63 8.03 14.00
C ARG A 50 4.28 6.87 14.76
N ALA A 51 5.39 7.12 15.45
CA ALA A 51 6.17 6.10 16.14
C ALA A 51 5.36 5.34 17.21
N GLN A 52 4.46 6.02 17.90
CA GLN A 52 3.60 5.48 18.95
C GLN A 52 2.32 4.81 18.44
N PHE A 53 2.06 4.85 17.12
CA PHE A 53 0.85 4.27 16.53
C PHE A 53 1.14 2.86 16.01
N GLN A 54 0.29 1.91 16.38
CA GLN A 54 0.38 0.52 15.96
C GLN A 54 -1.00 0.02 15.57
N ILE A 55 -1.10 -0.61 14.40
CA ILE A 55 -2.31 -1.32 13.97
C ILE A 55 -2.38 -2.66 14.67
N VAL A 56 -3.51 -2.91 15.35
CA VAL A 56 -3.82 -4.21 15.95
C VAL A 56 -4.52 -5.11 14.94
N SER A 57 -5.61 -4.60 14.32
CA SER A 57 -6.33 -5.29 13.25
C SER A 57 -7.03 -4.30 12.32
N PHE A 58 -7.46 -4.79 11.15
CA PHE A 58 -8.27 -4.01 10.22
C PHE A 58 -9.62 -3.63 10.83
N GLU A 59 -10.31 -4.57 11.46
CA GLU A 59 -11.66 -4.39 11.98
C GLU A 59 -11.71 -3.30 13.04
N GLN A 60 -10.77 -3.32 14.00
CA GLN A 60 -10.68 -2.29 15.03
C GLN A 60 -10.39 -0.92 14.40
N TYR A 61 -9.41 -0.86 13.50
CA TYR A 61 -9.05 0.40 12.85
C TYR A 61 -10.19 0.96 12.00
N PHE A 62 -10.91 0.09 11.28
CA PHE A 62 -12.04 0.45 10.44
C PHE A 62 -13.17 1.07 11.27
N ILE A 63 -13.54 0.44 12.40
CA ILE A 63 -14.57 0.97 13.31
C ILE A 63 -14.19 2.35 13.85
N GLU A 64 -12.94 2.51 14.30
CA GLU A 64 -12.45 3.77 14.88
C GLU A 64 -12.24 4.88 13.84
N ASN A 65 -12.07 4.54 12.55
CA ASN A 65 -11.66 5.47 11.50
C ASN A 65 -12.47 5.31 10.21
N THR A 66 -13.77 4.99 10.32
CA THR A 66 -14.68 4.75 9.18
C THR A 66 -14.63 5.85 8.12
N GLN A 67 -14.44 7.12 8.52
CA GLN A 67 -14.31 8.26 7.62
C GLN A 67 -13.14 8.13 6.62
N ASN A 68 -12.06 7.45 6.99
CA ASN A 68 -10.91 7.23 6.09
C ASN A 68 -11.23 6.26 4.95
N PHE A 69 -12.31 5.49 5.08
CA PHE A 69 -12.74 4.47 4.12
C PHE A 69 -13.91 4.92 3.23
N TYR A 70 -14.48 6.11 3.44
CA TYR A 70 -15.67 6.58 2.70
C TYR A 70 -15.54 6.48 1.17
N ASN A 71 -14.39 6.86 0.61
CA ASN A 71 -14.09 6.73 -0.82
C ASN A 71 -12.99 5.70 -1.11
N PHE A 72 -12.83 4.68 -0.25
CA PHE A 72 -11.77 3.67 -0.44
C PHE A 72 -11.93 2.93 -1.78
N SER A 73 -13.17 2.55 -2.14
CA SER A 73 -13.47 1.88 -3.41
C SER A 73 -13.04 2.70 -4.63
N GLU A 74 -13.34 4.00 -4.66
CA GLU A 74 -12.87 4.90 -5.72
C GLU A 74 -11.33 4.94 -5.79
N ARG A 75 -10.66 5.05 -4.64
CA ARG A 75 -9.18 5.01 -4.58
C ARG A 75 -8.64 3.67 -5.05
N TYR A 76 -9.29 2.56 -4.69
CA TYR A 76 -8.93 1.21 -5.12
C TYR A 76 -8.90 1.12 -6.64
N HIS A 77 -10.00 1.45 -7.30
CA HIS A 77 -10.07 1.40 -8.76
C HIS A 77 -9.10 2.38 -9.44
N ALA A 78 -8.91 3.58 -8.87
CA ALA A 78 -7.93 4.54 -9.38
C ALA A 78 -6.48 4.05 -9.26
N CYS A 79 -6.17 3.19 -8.29
CA CYS A 79 -4.84 2.67 -8.03
C CYS A 79 -4.54 1.31 -8.68
N LEU A 80 -5.49 0.65 -9.35
CA LEU A 80 -5.24 -0.64 -10.01
C LEU A 80 -4.08 -0.57 -11.03
N ALA A 81 -4.18 0.32 -12.02
CA ALA A 81 -3.14 0.45 -13.04
C ALA A 81 -1.78 0.91 -12.45
N PRO A 82 -1.69 1.92 -11.57
CA PRO A 82 -0.45 2.25 -10.87
C PRO A 82 0.16 1.08 -10.11
N THR A 83 -0.66 0.26 -9.43
CA THR A 83 -0.16 -0.88 -8.66
C THR A 83 0.47 -1.92 -9.59
N VAL A 84 -0.21 -2.28 -10.68
CA VAL A 84 0.31 -3.24 -11.67
C VAL A 84 1.61 -2.71 -12.31
N ASN A 85 1.64 -1.44 -12.72
CA ASN A 85 2.83 -0.83 -13.31
C ASN A 85 4.02 -0.81 -12.34
N ALA A 86 3.77 -0.49 -11.07
CA ALA A 86 4.79 -0.49 -10.04
C ALA A 86 5.32 -1.90 -9.75
N LEU A 87 4.44 -2.90 -9.68
CA LEU A 87 4.83 -4.31 -9.52
C LEU A 87 5.68 -4.80 -10.70
N GLN A 88 5.29 -4.46 -11.93
CA GLN A 88 6.06 -4.81 -13.12
C GLN A 88 7.45 -4.18 -13.08
N LEU A 89 7.55 -2.88 -12.79
CA LEU A 89 8.84 -2.20 -12.65
C LEU A 89 9.72 -2.87 -11.59
N LEU A 90 9.16 -3.16 -10.41
CA LEU A 90 9.90 -3.80 -9.31
C LEU A 90 10.42 -5.19 -9.70
N ASN A 91 9.65 -5.96 -10.46
CA ASN A 91 10.07 -7.26 -10.99
C ASN A 91 11.19 -7.10 -12.03
N GLU A 92 11.06 -6.14 -12.96
CA GLU A 92 12.06 -5.88 -14.01
C GLU A 92 13.42 -5.44 -13.44
N ILE A 93 13.43 -4.68 -12.35
CA ILE A 93 14.67 -4.26 -11.66
C ILE A 93 15.19 -5.30 -10.64
N GLY A 94 14.54 -6.46 -10.51
CA GLY A 94 14.93 -7.53 -9.58
C GLY A 94 14.70 -7.21 -8.10
N SER A 95 13.82 -6.26 -7.79
CA SER A 95 13.49 -5.89 -6.41
C SER A 95 12.49 -6.86 -5.77
N LEU A 96 11.59 -7.43 -6.57
CA LEU A 96 10.67 -8.48 -6.15
C LEU A 96 10.60 -9.60 -7.19
N GLU A 97 9.99 -10.71 -6.80
CA GLU A 97 9.69 -11.85 -7.66
C GLU A 97 8.20 -12.20 -7.58
N PHE A 98 7.57 -12.43 -8.73
CA PHE A 98 6.22 -12.99 -8.80
C PHE A 98 6.22 -14.49 -8.48
N ARG A 99 5.23 -14.90 -7.69
CA ARG A 99 4.89 -16.30 -7.39
C ARG A 99 3.45 -16.55 -7.80
N THR A 100 3.01 -17.81 -7.79
CA THR A 100 1.67 -18.22 -8.26
C THR A 100 0.54 -17.35 -7.71
N GLU A 101 0.58 -17.02 -6.41
CA GLU A 101 -0.51 -16.30 -5.72
C GLU A 101 -0.19 -14.83 -5.40
N GLY A 102 1.01 -14.32 -5.74
CA GLY A 102 1.43 -13.00 -5.31
C GLY A 102 2.88 -12.64 -5.62
N ALA A 103 3.51 -11.86 -4.75
CA ALA A 103 4.89 -11.44 -4.90
C ALA A 103 5.64 -11.50 -3.56
N ALA A 104 6.93 -11.83 -3.65
CA ALA A 104 7.86 -11.80 -2.53
C ALA A 104 8.95 -10.74 -2.76
N ILE A 105 9.40 -10.10 -1.69
CA ILE A 105 10.54 -9.19 -1.77
C ILE A 105 11.83 -9.98 -1.99
N VAL A 106 12.69 -9.49 -2.89
CA VAL A 106 14.02 -10.07 -3.15
C VAL A 106 15.10 -9.10 -2.69
N SER A 107 15.01 -7.85 -3.15
CA SER A 107 15.93 -6.78 -2.80
C SER A 107 15.14 -5.48 -2.60
N PRO A 108 14.85 -5.06 -1.35
CA PRO A 108 14.06 -3.87 -1.11
C PRO A 108 14.77 -2.61 -1.61
N ILE A 109 13.99 -1.66 -2.13
CA ILE A 109 14.51 -0.36 -2.53
C ILE A 109 14.96 0.37 -1.25
N PRO A 110 16.25 0.71 -1.11
CA PRO A 110 16.74 1.34 0.10
C PRO A 110 16.15 2.75 0.27
N ILE A 111 15.80 3.11 1.50
CA ILE A 111 15.46 4.49 1.81
C ILE A 111 16.72 5.36 1.81
N THR A 112 16.68 6.45 1.04
CA THR A 112 17.75 7.46 1.01
C THR A 112 17.17 8.86 1.17
N ALA A 113 17.97 9.80 1.67
CA ALA A 113 17.54 11.19 1.83
C ALA A 113 17.08 11.84 0.52
N ALA A 114 17.61 11.37 -0.63
CA ALA A 114 17.28 11.87 -1.96
C ALA A 114 15.82 11.58 -2.37
N LEU A 115 15.16 10.56 -1.78
CA LEU A 115 13.77 10.22 -2.07
C LEU A 115 12.77 11.20 -1.45
N GLY A 116 13.23 12.06 -0.54
CA GLY A 116 12.44 13.13 0.06
C GLY A 116 11.47 12.70 1.16
N SER A 117 10.81 13.70 1.75
CA SER A 117 9.97 13.53 2.95
C SER A 117 8.73 12.67 2.75
N ARG A 118 8.26 12.51 1.50
CA ARG A 118 7.13 11.63 1.18
C ARG A 118 7.52 10.16 1.32
N ALA A 119 8.65 9.77 0.73
CA ALA A 119 9.17 8.41 0.84
C ALA A 119 9.50 8.06 2.30
N ASP A 120 10.12 8.98 3.04
CA ASP A 120 10.34 8.80 4.48
C ASP A 120 9.04 8.50 5.26
N ARG A 121 7.99 9.27 4.99
CA ARG A 121 6.70 9.05 5.66
C ARG A 121 6.08 7.70 5.29
N ILE A 122 6.16 7.31 4.02
CA ILE A 122 5.66 6.01 3.54
C ILE A 122 6.45 4.87 4.20
N HIS A 123 7.77 4.98 4.26
CA HIS A 123 8.62 3.98 4.90
C HIS A 123 8.26 3.82 6.38
N ARG A 124 8.08 4.91 7.12
CA ARG A 124 7.63 4.85 8.52
C ARG A 124 6.22 4.29 8.70
N ALA A 125 5.35 4.46 7.72
CA ALA A 125 4.01 3.88 7.73
C ALA A 125 3.97 2.39 7.33
N SER A 126 5.03 1.88 6.68
CA SER A 126 5.03 0.58 6.00
C SER A 126 4.64 -0.61 6.88
N SER A 127 5.12 -0.66 8.13
CA SER A 127 4.78 -1.73 9.08
C SER A 127 3.29 -1.74 9.41
N ASN A 128 2.69 -0.57 9.63
CA ASN A 128 1.27 -0.43 9.90
C ASN A 128 0.41 -0.72 8.65
N VAL A 129 0.91 -0.39 7.45
CA VAL A 129 0.25 -0.79 6.20
C VAL A 129 0.31 -2.31 6.00
N ALA A 130 1.45 -2.95 6.28
CA ALA A 130 1.58 -4.41 6.23
C ALA A 130 0.61 -5.08 7.23
N ALA A 131 0.54 -4.56 8.45
CA ALA A 131 -0.37 -5.04 9.49
C ALA A 131 -1.84 -4.93 9.08
N ILE A 132 -2.30 -3.77 8.59
CA ILE A 132 -3.72 -3.59 8.27
C ILE A 132 -4.20 -4.47 7.11
N ILE A 133 -3.33 -4.84 6.16
CA ILE A 133 -3.68 -5.71 5.02
C ILE A 133 -3.41 -7.21 5.27
N SER A 134 -2.82 -7.56 6.41
CA SER A 134 -2.50 -8.94 6.79
C SER A 134 -3.73 -9.78 7.15
N GLY A 135 -4.84 -9.13 7.51
CA GLY A 135 -6.10 -9.78 7.87
C GLY A 135 -6.81 -10.49 6.70
N SER A 136 -8.09 -10.80 6.90
CA SER A 136 -8.93 -11.39 5.86
C SER A 136 -9.20 -10.37 4.74
N VAL A 137 -8.79 -10.70 3.52
CA VAL A 137 -9.00 -9.83 2.35
C VAL A 137 -10.49 -9.69 2.04
N ASP A 138 -11.27 -10.75 2.16
CA ASP A 138 -12.71 -10.72 1.91
C ASP A 138 -13.42 -9.77 2.88
N VAL A 139 -13.02 -9.81 4.16
CA VAL A 139 -13.53 -8.88 5.18
C VAL A 139 -13.12 -7.45 4.83
N PHE A 140 -11.88 -7.23 4.38
CA PHE A 140 -11.43 -5.91 3.95
C PHE A 140 -12.28 -5.40 2.78
N TYR A 141 -12.43 -6.19 1.72
CA TYR A 141 -13.14 -5.80 0.50
C TYR A 141 -14.61 -5.50 0.78
N LEU A 142 -15.28 -6.36 1.58
CA LEU A 142 -16.66 -6.15 1.99
C LEU A 142 -16.84 -4.84 2.75
N ASN A 143 -16.01 -4.59 3.78
CA ASN A 143 -16.15 -3.38 4.61
C ASN A 143 -15.73 -2.10 3.88
N ALA A 144 -14.73 -2.19 2.99
CA ALA A 144 -14.30 -1.09 2.14
C ALA A 144 -15.21 -0.84 0.92
N ARG A 145 -16.26 -1.67 0.74
CA ARG A 145 -17.22 -1.62 -0.37
C ARG A 145 -16.54 -1.66 -1.75
N ILE A 146 -15.55 -2.54 -1.88
CA ILE A 146 -14.89 -2.81 -3.16
C ILE A 146 -15.79 -3.75 -3.96
N GLU A 147 -16.17 -3.35 -5.16
CA GLU A 147 -16.96 -4.16 -6.10
C GLU A 147 -15.99 -4.81 -7.09
N LEU A 148 -16.02 -6.15 -7.16
CA LEU A 148 -15.15 -6.96 -8.04
C LEU A 148 -15.87 -7.32 -9.34
#